data_AF-A0A101GJN0-F1
#
_entry.id   AF-A0A101GJN0-F1
#
_cell.length_a   1.000
_cell.length_b   1.000
_cell.length_c   1.000
_cell.angle_alpha   90.00
_cell.angle_beta   90.00
_cell.angle_gamma   90.00
#
_symmetry.space_group_name_H-M   'P 1'
#
loop_
_entity.id
_entity.type
_entity.pdbx_description
1 polymer ?
#
loop_
_entity_poly.entity_id
_entity_poly.type
_entity_poly.pdbx_seq_one_letter_code
_entity_poly.pdbx_strand_id
1 'polypeptide(L)'
;MKNILGFLLTVGILMALSCNNEKDTGPRRITLQSDSMMMISDSTPFYIGKNLYLVIMDYPAPKPALTLGQEIGFIEERVIPGYQHIDSLRRTGIPIFGGVMALKPGCAFIIQANDNLELQKFLKGNPLTETAHVTVIPLVSFGESLFRHQEKLQKLEENQAK
;
A
#
# COMPACT_ATOMS: atom_id res chain seq x y z
N MET A 1 -10.15 63.47 51.29
CA MET A 1 -9.23 64.30 50.48
C MET A 1 -8.48 63.38 49.52
N LYS A 2 -8.63 63.64 48.21
CA LYS A 2 -7.77 63.25 47.05
C LYS A 2 -7.53 61.75 46.82
N ASN A 3 -7.67 61.12 45.65
CA ASN A 3 -7.99 61.45 44.24
C ASN A 3 -8.40 60.08 43.63
N ILE A 4 -9.59 59.85 43.07
CA ILE A 4 -9.96 59.99 41.65
C ILE A 4 -8.80 59.88 40.66
N LEU A 5 -8.63 58.69 40.08
CA LEU A 5 -8.17 58.45 38.71
C LEU A 5 -8.59 57.00 38.34
N GLY A 6 -9.81 56.82 37.83
CA GLY A 6 -10.05 56.60 36.39
C GLY A 6 -9.95 55.10 36.07
N PHE A 7 -11.02 54.30 36.14
CA PHE A 7 -12.17 54.33 35.24
C PHE A 7 -11.75 54.43 33.77
N LEU A 8 -11.04 53.41 33.28
CA LEU A 8 -10.99 53.01 31.86
C LEU A 8 -10.29 51.66 31.75
N LEU A 9 -10.86 50.79 30.89
CA LEU A 9 -10.46 49.40 30.59
C LEU A 9 -11.03 48.28 31.46
N THR A 10 -12.29 48.41 31.85
CA THR A 10 -13.23 47.28 31.83
C THR A 10 -13.80 47.10 30.42
N VAL A 11 -12.96 46.77 29.42
CA VAL A 11 -13.37 46.19 28.11
C VAL A 11 -12.11 45.55 27.52
N GLY A 12 -11.99 44.22 27.55
CA GLY A 12 -10.87 43.57 26.84
C GLY A 12 -10.39 42.21 27.33
N ILE A 13 -10.95 41.62 28.38
CA ILE A 13 -10.62 40.23 28.79
C ILE A 13 -11.88 39.37 28.67
N LEU A 14 -12.47 39.41 27.48
CA LEU A 14 -13.52 38.49 27.06
C LEU A 14 -13.44 38.30 25.54
N MET A 15 -12.28 37.87 25.04
CA MET A 15 -12.13 37.20 23.75
C MET A 15 -10.84 36.36 23.76
N ALA A 16 -10.90 35.17 23.16
CA ALA A 16 -9.91 34.09 23.10
C ALA A 16 -9.99 33.08 24.27
N LEU A 17 -11.04 32.26 24.44
CA LEU A 17 -11.46 31.16 23.55
C LEU A 17 -10.68 31.11 22.22
N SER A 18 -9.41 30.72 22.30
CA SER A 18 -8.74 30.09 21.17
C SER A 18 -8.44 28.66 21.60
N CYS A 19 -9.20 27.74 21.01
CA CYS A 19 -8.90 26.32 21.01
C CYS A 19 -7.44 26.16 20.60
N ASN A 20 -6.59 25.70 21.53
CA ASN A 20 -5.25 25.24 21.21
C ASN A 20 -5.39 23.90 20.46
N ASN A 21 -5.75 24.02 19.19
CA ASN A 21 -5.75 22.95 18.21
C ASN A 21 -4.41 23.02 17.46
N GLU A 22 -3.31 22.89 18.19
CA GLU A 22 -2.03 22.57 17.57
C GLU A 22 -2.02 21.05 17.31
N LYS A 23 -2.77 20.66 16.27
CA LYS A 23 -2.44 19.44 15.55
C LYS A 23 -1.12 19.72 14.86
N ASP A 24 -0.05 19.27 15.51
CA ASP A 24 1.25 19.07 14.90
C ASP A 24 1.09 18.14 13.69
N THR A 25 0.78 18.73 12.54
CA THR A 25 0.85 18.09 11.24
C THR A 25 2.09 18.60 10.54
N GLY A 26 3.26 18.28 11.10
CA GLY A 26 4.48 18.21 10.30
C GLY A 26 4.20 17.41 9.03
N PRO A 27 4.83 17.74 7.88
CA PRO A 27 4.61 16.97 6.66
C PRO A 27 4.89 15.50 6.95
N ARG A 28 3.89 14.63 6.79
CA ARG A 28 4.10 13.18 6.81
C ARG A 28 5.20 12.92 5.78
N ARG A 29 6.42 12.62 6.25
CA ARG A 29 7.53 12.23 5.38
C ARG A 29 7.08 10.99 4.63
N ILE A 30 6.66 11.18 3.38
CA ILE A 30 6.58 10.10 2.42
C ILE A 30 8.04 9.80 2.10
N THR A 31 8.63 8.85 2.81
CA THR A 31 10.01 8.41 2.57
C THR A 31 10.01 7.63 1.26
N LEU A 32 10.17 8.32 0.13
CA LEU A 32 10.45 7.69 -1.15
C LEU A 32 11.93 7.30 -1.15
N GLN A 33 12.23 6.02 -0.93
CA GLN A 33 13.59 5.53 -1.10
C GLN A 33 13.89 5.29 -2.58
N SER A 34 14.73 6.20 -3.10
CA SER A 34 15.59 6.12 -4.29
C SER A 34 14.97 6.18 -5.69
N ASP A 35 15.50 7.15 -6.45
CA ASP A 35 15.30 7.42 -7.86
C ASP A 35 15.88 6.33 -8.76
N SER A 36 15.01 5.63 -9.47
CA SER A 36 15.31 4.98 -10.75
C SER A 36 14.01 4.94 -11.54
N MET A 37 13.78 6.01 -12.30
CA MET A 37 12.58 6.21 -13.10
C MET A 37 12.63 5.33 -14.34
N MET A 38 12.13 4.09 -14.23
CA MET A 38 11.71 3.32 -15.39
C MET A 38 10.20 3.54 -15.57
N MET A 39 9.83 4.29 -16.60
CA MET A 39 8.45 4.59 -16.96
C MET A 39 7.74 3.32 -17.39
N ILE A 40 6.82 2.81 -16.57
CA ILE A 40 5.77 1.90 -17.01
C ILE A 40 4.44 2.60 -16.72
N SER A 41 4.00 3.40 -17.69
CA SER A 41 2.62 3.90 -17.73
C SER A 41 1.75 2.78 -18.26
N ASP A 42 0.91 2.19 -17.41
CA ASP A 42 -0.19 1.35 -17.89
C ASP A 42 -1.42 1.63 -17.00
N SER A 43 -1.86 2.88 -16.91
CA SER A 43 -3.17 3.21 -16.31
C SER A 43 -4.29 2.65 -17.20
N THR A 44 -4.51 1.33 -17.09
CA THR A 44 -5.66 0.65 -17.66
C THR A 44 -6.87 0.88 -16.75
N PRO A 45 -8.07 1.11 -17.33
CA PRO A 45 -9.27 1.33 -16.54
C PRO A 45 -9.59 0.10 -15.68
N PHE A 46 -9.99 0.33 -14.44
CA PHE A 46 -10.48 -0.72 -13.54
C PHE A 46 -11.66 -1.46 -14.21
N TYR A 47 -11.50 -2.75 -14.51
CA TYR A 47 -12.58 -3.56 -15.03
C TYR A 47 -13.55 -3.88 -13.88
N ILE A 48 -14.78 -3.39 -13.99
CA ILE A 48 -15.87 -3.66 -13.05
C ILE A 48 -16.04 -5.17 -12.89
N GLY A 49 -16.01 -5.67 -11.65
CA GLY A 49 -16.26 -7.08 -11.32
C GLY A 49 -15.03 -7.94 -11.03
N LYS A 50 -13.80 -7.40 -11.12
CA LYS A 50 -12.57 -8.12 -10.74
C LYS A 50 -12.01 -7.64 -9.40
N ASN A 51 -11.50 -8.58 -8.61
CA ASN A 51 -10.84 -8.30 -7.34
C ASN A 51 -9.36 -7.94 -7.58
N LEU A 52 -8.86 -6.99 -6.81
CA LEU A 52 -7.45 -6.59 -6.82
C LEU A 52 -6.71 -7.25 -5.67
N TYR A 53 -5.50 -7.72 -5.93
CA TYR A 53 -4.66 -8.33 -4.92
C TYR A 53 -3.27 -7.73 -5.00
N LEU A 54 -2.74 -7.29 -3.87
CA LEU A 54 -1.32 -7.04 -3.71
C LEU A 54 -0.64 -8.36 -3.36
N VAL A 55 0.27 -8.79 -4.21
CA VAL A 55 1.11 -9.96 -4.04
C VAL A 55 2.53 -9.49 -3.71
N ILE A 56 3.09 -10.03 -2.64
CA ILE A 56 4.48 -9.82 -2.25
C ILE A 56 5.14 -11.19 -2.20
N MET A 57 6.23 -11.35 -2.94
CA MET A 57 7.05 -12.55 -2.95
C MET A 57 8.41 -12.20 -2.39
N ASP A 58 8.68 -12.60 -1.15
CA ASP A 58 9.98 -12.47 -0.52
C ASP A 58 10.82 -13.71 -0.80
N TYR A 59 12.07 -13.53 -1.27
CA TYR A 59 13.00 -14.63 -1.54
C TYR A 59 14.08 -14.65 -0.43
N PRO A 60 13.85 -15.34 0.69
CA PRO A 60 14.83 -15.39 1.76
C PRO A 60 16.12 -16.04 1.26
N ALA A 61 17.26 -15.46 1.65
CA ALA A 61 18.55 -16.08 1.35
C ALA A 61 18.63 -17.48 1.99
N PRO A 62 18.95 -18.52 1.22
CA PRO A 62 19.04 -19.88 1.75
C PRO A 62 20.14 -20.00 2.81
N LYS A 63 19.90 -20.86 3.80
CA LYS A 63 20.84 -21.17 4.89
C LYS A 63 21.00 -22.69 4.98
N PRO A 64 22.20 -23.26 4.71
CA PRO A 64 23.45 -22.58 4.33
C PRO A 64 23.38 -21.89 2.96
N ALA A 65 24.34 -20.99 2.69
CA ALA A 65 24.44 -20.31 1.40
C ALA A 65 24.63 -21.33 0.26
N LEU A 66 24.08 -21.02 -0.92
CA LEU A 66 24.23 -21.86 -2.10
C LEU A 66 25.68 -21.87 -2.58
N THR A 67 26.10 -23.00 -3.15
CA THR A 67 27.30 -23.04 -3.99
C THR A 67 27.04 -22.29 -5.30
N LEU A 68 28.11 -21.86 -5.99
CA LEU A 68 27.97 -21.13 -7.26
C LEU A 68 27.12 -21.89 -8.30
N GLY A 69 27.30 -23.21 -8.41
CA GLY A 69 26.51 -24.03 -9.34
C GLY A 69 25.02 -24.07 -8.97
N GLN A 70 24.70 -24.10 -7.68
CA GLN A 70 23.31 -24.04 -7.21
C GLN A 70 22.70 -22.66 -7.42
N GLU A 71 23.47 -21.58 -7.28
CA GLU A 71 23.02 -20.22 -7.55
C GLU A 71 22.72 -20.01 -9.05
N ILE A 72 23.61 -20.51 -9.93
CA ILE A 72 23.37 -20.52 -11.38
C ILE A 72 22.08 -21.29 -11.70
N GLY A 73 21.94 -22.52 -11.19
CA GLY A 73 20.74 -23.33 -11.40
C GLY A 73 19.47 -22.66 -10.87
N PHE A 74 19.53 -22.00 -9.71
CA PHE A 74 18.40 -21.24 -9.17
C PHE A 74 18.00 -20.08 -10.09
N ILE A 75 18.97 -19.36 -10.65
CA ILE A 75 18.70 -18.25 -11.58
C ILE A 75 18.07 -18.77 -12.87
N GLU A 76 18.66 -19.82 -13.46
CA GLU A 76 18.23 -20.40 -14.75
C GLU A 76 16.86 -21.08 -14.66
N GLU A 77 16.60 -21.83 -13.59
CA GLU A 77 15.38 -22.64 -13.45
C GLU A 77 14.24 -21.89 -12.77
N ARG A 78 14.52 -20.90 -11.92
CA ARG A 78 13.51 -20.22 -11.09
C ARG A 78 13.39 -18.74 -11.40
N VAL A 79 14.46 -17.97 -11.23
CA VAL A 79 14.39 -16.50 -11.28
C VAL A 79 14.00 -15.98 -12.65
N ILE A 80 14.73 -16.38 -13.69
CA ILE A 80 14.47 -15.92 -15.05
C ILE A 80 13.09 -16.40 -15.52
N PRO A 81 12.73 -17.71 -15.44
CA PRO A 81 11.42 -18.19 -15.86
C PRO A 81 10.27 -17.57 -15.05
N GLY A 82 10.45 -17.34 -13.75
CA GLY A 82 9.42 -16.75 -12.91
C GLY A 82 9.11 -15.29 -13.24
N TYR A 83 10.13 -14.49 -13.54
CA TYR A 83 9.91 -13.12 -14.03
C TYR A 83 9.31 -13.11 -15.44
N GLN A 84 9.74 -14.02 -16.32
CA GLN A 84 9.12 -14.19 -17.64
C GLN A 84 7.64 -14.57 -17.53
N HIS A 85 7.27 -15.44 -16.59
CA HIS A 85 5.88 -15.80 -16.34
C HIS A 85 5.05 -14.59 -15.90
N ILE A 86 5.52 -13.80 -14.93
CA ILE A 86 4.83 -12.57 -14.50
C ILE A 86 4.66 -11.59 -15.66
N ASP A 87 5.72 -11.35 -16.45
CA ASP A 87 5.63 -10.45 -17.59
C ASP A 87 4.71 -11.00 -18.70
N SER A 88 4.64 -12.33 -18.86
CA SER A 88 3.72 -12.97 -19.79
C SER A 88 2.25 -12.75 -19.42
N LEU A 89 1.92 -12.80 -18.11
CA LEU A 89 0.56 -12.51 -17.63
C LEU A 89 0.16 -11.06 -17.95
N ARG A 90 1.11 -10.12 -17.85
CA ARG A 90 0.89 -8.74 -18.28
C ARG A 90 0.57 -8.64 -19.78
N ARG A 91 1.31 -9.37 -20.61
CA ARG A 91 1.12 -9.40 -22.08
C ARG A 91 -0.19 -10.07 -22.51
N THR A 92 -0.73 -11.00 -21.72
CA THR A 92 -2.03 -11.65 -22.00
C THR A 92 -3.23 -10.81 -21.58
N GLY A 93 -3.01 -9.56 -21.15
CA GLY A 93 -4.05 -8.61 -20.81
C GLY A 93 -4.53 -8.70 -19.37
N ILE A 94 -3.81 -9.43 -18.49
CA ILE A 94 -4.05 -9.39 -17.05
C ILE A 94 -3.35 -8.13 -16.51
N PRO A 95 -4.08 -7.15 -15.94
CA PRO A 95 -3.44 -5.97 -15.37
C PRO A 95 -2.54 -6.36 -14.21
N ILE A 96 -1.23 -6.16 -14.39
CA ILE A 96 -0.20 -6.38 -13.37
C ILE A 96 0.63 -5.11 -13.24
N PHE A 97 0.71 -4.60 -12.00
CA PHE A 97 1.47 -3.39 -11.67
C PHE A 97 2.46 -3.68 -10.55
N GLY A 98 3.74 -3.57 -10.82
CA GLY A 98 4.73 -3.84 -9.79
C GLY A 98 6.15 -3.90 -10.32
N GLY A 99 7.02 -4.47 -9.52
CA GLY A 99 8.43 -4.61 -9.86
C GLY A 99 9.21 -5.47 -8.87
N VAL A 100 10.50 -5.53 -9.12
CA VAL A 100 11.47 -6.18 -8.24
C VAL A 100 11.86 -5.20 -7.13
N MET A 101 12.02 -5.69 -5.90
CA MET A 101 12.37 -4.86 -4.75
C MET A 101 13.86 -4.47 -4.80
N ALA A 102 14.15 -3.18 -4.68
CA ALA A 102 15.52 -2.66 -4.81
C ALA A 102 16.44 -3.00 -3.62
N LEU A 103 15.87 -3.17 -2.42
CA LEU A 103 16.63 -3.30 -1.17
C LEU A 103 16.59 -4.70 -0.54
N LYS A 104 15.85 -5.64 -1.15
CA LYS A 104 15.81 -7.04 -0.73
C LYS A 104 15.43 -7.96 -1.88
N PRO A 105 15.86 -9.24 -1.87
CA PRO A 105 15.44 -10.20 -2.89
C PRO A 105 13.94 -10.46 -2.81
N GLY A 106 13.24 -10.18 -3.89
CA GLY A 106 11.79 -10.36 -3.97
C GLY A 106 11.13 -9.49 -5.03
N CYS A 107 9.84 -9.70 -5.24
CA CYS A 107 9.02 -8.80 -6.04
C CYS A 107 7.72 -8.47 -5.34
N ALA A 108 7.12 -7.35 -5.72
CA ALA A 108 5.79 -6.95 -5.28
C ALA A 108 4.99 -6.45 -6.48
N PHE A 109 3.76 -6.92 -6.60
CA PHE A 109 2.89 -6.52 -7.70
C PHE A 109 1.41 -6.61 -7.32
N ILE A 110 0.62 -5.74 -7.92
CA ILE A 110 -0.84 -5.77 -7.88
C ILE A 110 -1.31 -6.56 -9.10
N ILE A 111 -2.23 -7.50 -8.91
CA ILE A 111 -2.84 -8.30 -9.98
C ILE A 111 -4.36 -8.29 -9.85
N GLN A 112 -5.05 -8.30 -10.99
CA GLN A 112 -6.50 -8.53 -11.03
C GLN A 112 -6.83 -10.00 -11.25
N ALA A 113 -7.76 -10.53 -10.45
CA ALA A 113 -8.34 -11.85 -10.63
C ALA A 113 -9.84 -11.82 -10.26
N ASN A 114 -10.64 -12.66 -10.89
CA ASN A 114 -12.07 -12.80 -10.61
C ASN A 114 -12.29 -13.32 -9.19
N ASP A 115 -11.48 -14.29 -8.76
CA ASP A 115 -11.58 -14.94 -7.46
C ASP A 115 -10.21 -15.43 -6.95
N ASN A 116 -10.21 -15.95 -5.71
CA ASN A 116 -9.02 -16.51 -5.08
C ASN A 116 -8.47 -17.74 -5.82
N LEU A 117 -9.31 -18.50 -6.53
CA LEU A 117 -8.91 -19.71 -7.23
C LEU A 117 -8.11 -19.38 -8.49
N GLU A 118 -8.56 -18.38 -9.25
CA GLU A 118 -7.84 -17.86 -10.40
C GLU A 118 -6.49 -17.27 -9.99
N LEU A 119 -6.46 -16.47 -8.92
CA LEU A 119 -5.20 -15.95 -8.37
C LEU A 119 -4.25 -17.09 -8.01
N GLN A 120 -4.73 -18.13 -7.31
CA GLN A 120 -3.90 -19.29 -6.97
C GLN A 120 -3.36 -20.00 -8.21
N LYS A 121 -4.12 -20.09 -9.30
CA LYS A 121 -3.63 -20.67 -10.57
C LYS A 121 -2.48 -19.85 -11.15
N PHE A 122 -2.60 -18.51 -11.16
CA PHE A 122 -1.54 -17.63 -11.64
C PHE A 122 -0.26 -17.78 -10.82
N LEU A 123 -0.40 -17.82 -9.49
CA LEU A 123 0.74 -17.96 -8.58
C LEU A 123 1.36 -19.35 -8.64
N LYS A 124 0.58 -20.43 -8.62
CA LYS A 124 1.12 -21.80 -8.73
C LYS A 124 1.84 -22.08 -10.03
N GLY A 125 1.45 -21.40 -11.13
CA GLY A 125 2.15 -21.49 -12.41
C GLY A 125 3.51 -20.81 -12.43
N ASN A 126 3.86 -20.01 -11.41
CA ASN A 126 5.12 -19.29 -11.35
C ASN A 126 6.21 -20.11 -10.61
N PRO A 127 7.34 -20.44 -11.26
CA PRO A 127 8.46 -21.14 -10.64
C PRO A 127 9.01 -20.50 -9.36
N LEU A 128 8.88 -19.17 -9.21
CA LEU A 128 9.34 -18.43 -8.02
C LEU A 128 8.47 -18.68 -6.79
N THR A 129 7.23 -19.15 -6.95
CA THR A 129 6.28 -19.32 -5.85
C THR A 129 6.73 -20.36 -4.84
N GLU A 130 7.38 -21.44 -5.28
CA GLU A 130 7.81 -22.53 -4.38
C GLU A 130 8.95 -22.11 -3.45
N THR A 131 9.77 -21.16 -3.88
CA THR A 131 10.94 -20.69 -3.14
C THR A 131 10.69 -19.37 -2.41
N ALA A 132 9.47 -18.83 -2.53
CA ALA A 132 9.10 -17.55 -1.97
C ALA A 132 8.24 -17.69 -0.72
N HIS A 133 8.42 -16.75 0.20
CA HIS A 133 7.37 -16.43 1.17
C HIS A 133 6.37 -15.51 0.48
N VAL A 134 5.23 -16.08 0.07
CA VAL A 134 4.18 -15.35 -0.66
C VAL A 134 3.16 -14.80 0.32
N THR A 135 2.99 -13.48 0.30
CA THR A 135 1.91 -12.77 0.99
C THR A 135 0.93 -12.24 -0.03
N VAL A 136 -0.37 -12.48 0.20
CA VAL A 136 -1.46 -11.97 -0.64
C VAL A 136 -2.37 -11.11 0.21
N ILE A 137 -2.59 -9.87 -0.22
CA ILE A 137 -3.46 -8.90 0.45
C ILE A 137 -4.57 -8.51 -0.53
N PRO A 138 -5.84 -8.89 -0.27
CA PRO A 138 -6.95 -8.41 -1.07
C PRO A 138 -7.11 -6.89 -0.87
N LEU A 139 -7.26 -6.17 -1.98
CA LEU A 139 -7.44 -4.73 -2.00
C LEU A 139 -8.91 -4.42 -2.24
N VAL A 140 -9.46 -3.51 -1.44
CA VAL A 140 -10.79 -2.93 -1.67
C VAL A 140 -10.63 -1.55 -2.30
N SER A 141 -11.63 -1.14 -3.08
CA SER A 141 -11.61 0.20 -3.68
C SER A 141 -11.68 1.29 -2.60
N PHE A 142 -11.09 2.46 -2.88
CA PHE A 142 -11.22 3.61 -1.98
C PHE A 142 -12.67 4.02 -1.77
N GLY A 143 -13.52 3.93 -2.79
CA GLY A 143 -14.95 4.26 -2.69
C GLY A 143 -15.70 3.33 -1.72
N GLU A 144 -15.46 2.02 -1.81
CA GLU A 144 -16.04 1.07 -0.87
C GLU A 144 -15.54 1.29 0.56
N SER A 145 -14.23 1.51 0.72
CA SER A 145 -13.66 1.81 2.04
C SER A 145 -14.26 3.09 2.62
N LEU A 146 -14.39 4.15 1.82
CA LEU A 146 -15.00 5.41 2.23
C LEU A 146 -16.44 5.21 2.71
N PHE A 147 -17.26 4.50 1.94
CA PHE A 147 -18.64 4.19 2.30
C PHE A 147 -18.73 3.49 3.65
N ARG A 148 -17.92 2.44 3.87
CA ARG A 148 -17.87 1.70 5.15
C ARG A 148 -17.49 2.60 6.33
N HIS A 149 -16.56 3.54 6.12
CA HIS A 149 -16.15 4.47 7.17
C HIS A 149 -17.22 5.52 7.47
N GLN A 150 -17.93 6.02 6.46
CA GLN A 150 -19.06 6.94 6.63
C GLN A 150 -20.20 6.27 7.42
N GLU A 151 -20.56 5.04 7.06
CA GLU A 151 -21.59 4.28 7.79
C GLU A 151 -21.19 4.03 9.25
N LYS A 152 -19.92 3.68 9.49
CA LYS A 152 -19.39 3.50 10.84
C LYS A 152 -19.45 4.80 11.65
N LEU A 153 -19.08 5.92 11.04
CA LEU A 153 -19.13 7.22 11.70
C LEU A 153 -20.56 7.56 12.11
N GLN A 154 -21.52 7.44 11.20
CA GLN A 154 -22.94 7.70 11.48
C GLN A 154 -23.45 6.85 12.66
N LYS A 155 -23.13 5.56 12.67
CA LYS A 155 -23.50 4.65 13.78
C LYS A 155 -22.90 5.07 15.13
N LEU A 156 -21.68 5.61 15.12
CA LEU A 156 -21.04 6.10 16.35
C LEU A 156 -21.69 7.39 16.84
N GLU A 157 -22.05 8.30 15.94
CA GLU A 157 -22.77 9.54 16.26
C GLU A 157 -24.16 9.24 16.85
N GLU A 158 -24.91 8.31 16.25
CA GLU A 158 -26.22 7.87 16.75
C GLU A 158 -26.15 7.24 18.15
N ASN A 159 -25.03 6.56 18.48
CA ASN A 159 -24.82 5.96 19.80
C ASN A 159 -24.33 6.95 20.86
N GLN A 160 -23.68 8.05 20.46
CA GLN A 160 -23.32 9.14 21.40
C GLN A 160 -24.53 10.00 21.77
N ALA A 161 -25.54 10.05 20.92
CA ALA A 161 -26.77 10.80 21.15
C ALA A 161 -27.80 10.05 22.02
N LYS A 162 -27.52 8.81 22.42
CA LYS A 162 -28.33 7.97 23.32
C LYS A 162 -27.70 7.90 24.71
#